data_AF-A0A1D8ILH9-F1
#
_entry.id   AF-A0A1D8ILH9-F1
#
_cell.length_a   1.000
_cell.length_b   1.000
_cell.length_c   1.000
_cell.angle_alpha   90.00
_cell.angle_beta   90.00
_cell.angle_gamma   90.00
#
_symmetry.space_group_name_H-M   'P 1'
#
loop_
_entity.id
_entity.type
_entity.pdbx_description
1 polymer ?
#
loop_
_entity_poly.entity_id
_entity_poly.type
_entity_poly.pdbx_seq_one_letter_code
_entity_poly.pdbx_strand_id
1 'polypeptide(L)' 'MRRLGRVLAYLGAALTAIGIIAGFYYMVRGDERPAEFFFTMVPVGFLTLFTGVMTALLFGPRR' A
#
# COMPACT_ATOMS: atom_id res chain seq x y z
N MET A 1 6.01 -19.23 -2.39
CA MET A 1 5.17 -18.35 -1.55
C MET A 1 5.94 -17.18 -0.90
N ARG A 2 7.16 -17.39 -0.38
CA ARG A 2 7.97 -16.29 0.21
C ARG A 2 8.34 -15.13 -0.73
N ARG A 3 8.65 -15.40 -2.01
CA ARG A 3 8.93 -14.33 -3.01
C ARG A 3 7.67 -13.52 -3.30
N LEU A 4 6.53 -14.20 -3.43
CA LEU A 4 5.23 -13.59 -3.70
C LEU A 4 4.79 -12.68 -2.54
N GLY A 5 4.91 -13.13 -1.29
CA GLY A 5 4.62 -12.32 -0.11
C GLY A 5 5.48 -11.06 -0.04
N ARG A 6 6.78 -11.16 -0.34
CA ARG A 6 7.67 -9.99 -0.43
C ARG A 6 7.26 -9.01 -1.53
N VAL A 7 6.95 -9.49 -2.73
CA VAL A 7 6.52 -8.62 -3.84
C VAL A 7 5.21 -7.90 -3.49
N LEU A 8 4.23 -8.62 -2.94
CA LEU A 8 2.96 -8.04 -2.49
C LEU A 8 3.18 -7.00 -1.39
N ALA A 9 4.08 -7.27 -0.43
CA ALA A 9 4.40 -6.31 0.61
C ALA A 9 4.99 -5.02 0.02
N TYR A 10 5.95 -5.12 -0.90
CA TYR A 10 6.53 -3.94 -1.54
C TYR A 10 5.52 -3.17 -2.41
N LEU A 11 4.70 -3.89 -3.19
CA LEU A 11 3.65 -3.27 -4.00
C LEU A 11 2.62 -2.54 -3.15
N GLY A 12 2.14 -3.17 -2.07
CA GLY A 12 1.20 -2.56 -1.15
C GLY A 12 1.80 -1.34 -0.43
N ALA A 13 3.05 -1.43 0.02
CA ALA A 13 3.76 -0.29 0.60
C ALA A 13 3.88 0.88 -0.38
N ALA A 14 4.25 0.61 -1.64
CA ALA A 14 4.36 1.63 -2.67
C ALA A 14 3.01 2.28 -2.98
N LEU A 15 1.95 1.49 -3.15
CA LEU A 15 0.57 2.00 -3.35
C LEU A 15 0.10 2.88 -2.20
N THR A 16 0.36 2.44 -0.96
CA THR A 16 0.00 3.20 0.25
C THR A 16 0.77 4.52 0.29
N ALA A 17 2.08 4.48 0.05
CA ALA A 17 2.91 5.68 0.04
C ALA A 17 2.49 6.66 -1.06
N ILE A 18 2.20 6.18 -2.27
CA ILE A 18 1.70 7.02 -3.37
C ILE A 18 0.35 7.65 -3.02
N GLY A 19 -0.60 6.88 -2.49
CA GLY A 19 -1.91 7.38 -2.09
C GLY A 19 -1.82 8.47 -1.01
N ILE A 20 -0.92 8.30 -0.04
CA ILE A 20 -0.67 9.31 1.00
C ILE A 20 -0.01 10.55 0.41
N ILE A 21 1.14 10.39 -0.27
CA ILE A 21 1.93 11.53 -0.77
C ILE A 21 1.12 12.34 -1.78
N ALA A 22 0.49 11.68 -2.75
CA ALA A 22 -0.32 12.34 -3.76
C ALA A 22 -1.62 12.91 -3.18
N GLY A 23 -2.29 12.18 -2.28
CA GLY A 23 -3.50 12.66 -1.61
C GLY A 23 -3.28 13.97 -0.85
N PHE A 24 -2.21 14.04 -0.05
CA PHE A 24 -1.84 15.27 0.66
C PHE A 24 -1.36 16.37 -0.29
N TYR A 25 -0.64 16.03 -1.37
CA TYR A 25 -0.21 17.00 -2.36
C TYR A 25 -1.39 17.72 -3.03
N TYR A 26 -2.41 16.98 -3.47
CA TYR A 26 -3.61 17.56 -4.07
C TYR A 26 -4.50 18.28 -3.05
N MET A 27 -4.57 17.78 -1.81
CA MET A 27 -5.27 18.45 -0.72
C MET A 27 -4.70 19.86 -0.45
N VAL A 28 -3.36 20.01 -0.42
CA VAL A 28 -2.72 21.32 -0.19
C VAL A 28 -2.94 22.29 -1.36
N ARG A 29 -3.18 21.78 -2.57
CA ARG A 29 -3.54 22.59 -3.75
C ARG A 29 -5.01 22.98 -3.82
N GLY A 30 -5.86 22.44 -2.94
CA GLY A 30 -7.31 22.63 -2.99
C GLY A 30 -8.01 21.77 -4.03
N ASP A 31 -7.32 20.77 -4.60
CA ASP A 31 -7.90 19.86 -5.59
C ASP A 31 -8.55 18.66 -4.89
N GLU A 32 -9.81 18.81 -4.46
CA GLU A 32 -10.52 17.81 -3.64
C GLU A 32 -10.72 16.46 -4.34
N ARG A 33 -11.13 16.47 -5.61
CA ARG A 33 -11.41 15.25 -6.39
C ARG A 33 -10.20 14.32 -6.53
N PRO A 34 -9.02 14.79 -7.00
CA PRO A 34 -7.84 13.93 -7.06
C PRO A 34 -7.35 13.55 -5.65
N ALA A 35 -7.46 14.43 -4.66
CA ALA A 35 -7.11 14.08 -3.28
C ALA A 35 -7.92 12.88 -2.76
N GLU A 36 -9.25 12.92 -2.90
CA GLU A 36 -10.12 11.79 -2.54
C GLU A 36 -9.72 10.51 -3.27
N PHE A 37 -9.50 10.59 -4.59
CA PHE A 37 -9.09 9.44 -5.37
C PHE A 37 -7.80 8.79 -4.84
N PHE A 38 -6.76 9.58 -4.57
CA PHE A 38 -5.51 9.06 -4.01
C PHE A 38 -5.68 8.50 -2.60
N PHE A 39 -6.52 9.12 -1.76
CA PHE A 39 -6.83 8.58 -0.44
C PHE A 39 -7.60 7.24 -0.51
N THR A 40 -8.47 7.03 -1.50
CA THR A 40 -9.13 5.72 -1.67
C THR A 40 -8.18 4.58 -2.06
N MET A 41 -7.00 4.90 -2.62
CA MET A 41 -5.96 3.90 -2.88
C MET A 41 -5.26 3.43 -1.60
N VAL A 42 -5.29 4.22 -0.53
CA VAL A 42 -4.60 3.90 0.73
C VAL A 42 -5.13 2.61 1.38
N PRO A 43 -6.45 2.41 1.56
CA PRO A 43 -6.98 1.13 2.04
C PRO A 43 -6.55 -0.08 1.19
N VAL A 44 -6.57 0.07 -0.14
CA VAL A 44 -6.18 -1.02 -1.07
C VAL A 44 -4.70 -1.34 -0.96
N GLY A 45 -3.85 -0.32 -0.91
CA GLY A 45 -2.42 -0.46 -0.67
C GLY A 45 -2.12 -1.13 0.67
N PHE A 46 -2.82 -0.72 1.73
CA PHE A 46 -2.65 -1.26 3.07
C PHE A 46 -3.06 -2.74 3.14
N LEU A 47 -4.21 -3.11 2.57
CA LEU A 47 -4.65 -4.51 2.52
C LEU A 47 -3.65 -5.37 1.74
N THR A 48 -3.16 -4.88 0.60
CA THR A 48 -2.16 -5.58 -0.22
C THR A 48 -0.84 -5.77 0.54
N LEU A 49 -0.39 -4.71 1.24
CA LEU A 49 0.79 -4.75 2.10
C LEU A 49 0.61 -5.79 3.21
N PHE A 50 -0.50 -5.72 3.93
CA PHE A 50 -0.82 -6.63 5.02
C PHE A 50 -0.84 -8.07 4.55
N THR A 51 -1.53 -8.38 3.44
CA THR A 51 -1.55 -9.71 2.84
C THR A 51 -0.16 -10.18 2.45
N GLY A 52 0.65 -9.31 1.85
CA GLY A 52 2.04 -9.62 1.48
C GLY A 52 2.91 -9.97 2.70
N VAL A 53 2.84 -9.15 3.75
CA VAL A 53 3.57 -9.36 5.00
C VAL A 53 3.13 -10.66 5.69
N MET A 54 1.81 -10.88 5.84
CA MET A 54 1.29 -12.11 6.43
C MET A 54 1.70 -13.35 5.63
N THR A 55 1.66 -13.28 4.30
CA THR A 55 2.12 -14.38 3.44
C THR A 55 3.63 -14.63 3.61
N ALA A 56 4.44 -13.59 3.74
CA ALA A 56 5.88 -13.74 3.96
C ALA A 56 6.22 -14.31 5.34
N LEU A 57 5.43 -13.99 6.37
CA LEU A 57 5.58 -14.49 7.74
C LEU A 57 5.11 -15.95 7.86
N LEU A 58 3.89 -16.25 7.42
CA LEU A 58 3.27 -17.57 7.58
C LEU A 58 3.99 -18.65 6.75
N PHE A 59 4.51 -18.28 5.58
CA PHE A 59 5.23 -19.18 4.68
C PHE A 59 6.74 -18.90 4.63
N GLY A 60 7.25 -18.13 5.59
CA GLY A 60 8.68 -17.93 5.81
C GLY A 60 9.30 -19.13 6.54
N PRO A 61 10.62 -19.39 6.40
CA PRO A 61 11.28 -20.42 7.18
C PRO A 61 11.11 -20.08 8.66
N ARG A 62 10.47 -20.97 9.43
CA ARG A 62 10.55 -20.95 10.89
C ARG A 62 12.00 -21.23 11.23
N ARG A 63 12.69 -20.23 11.77
CA ARG A 63 13.96 -20.48 12.46
C ARG A 63 13.68 -21.35 13.68
#